data_AF-A0A7H1BIB1-F1
#
_entry.id   AF-A0A7H1BIB1-F1
#
_cell.length_a   1.000
_cell.length_b   1.000
_cell.length_c   1.000
_cell.angle_alpha   90.00
_cell.angle_beta   90.00
_cell.angle_gamma   90.00
#
_symmetry.space_group_name_H-M   'P 1'
#
loop_
_entity.id
_entity.type
_entity.pdbx_description
1 polymer ?
#
loop_
_entity_poly.entity_id
_entity_poly.type
_entity_poly.pdbx_seq_one_letter_code
_entity_poly.pdbx_strand_id
1 'polypeptide(L)'
;MGERELEEAVRALRSAEDRVADALRAYLERDPLTGRPVYGRIGRAAQITGWGEQRVKETAIPGLAERRRAKRAGKEAGHGE
;
A
#
# COMPACT_ATOMS: atom_id res chain seq x y z
N MET A 1 24.66 -19.53 -0.24
CA MET A 1 23.46 -19.22 0.56
C MET A 1 22.64 -20.50 0.62
N GLY A 2 22.45 -21.05 1.82
CA GLY A 2 21.67 -22.28 2.01
C GLY A 2 20.16 -22.00 1.98
N GLU A 3 19.33 -23.02 1.75
CA GLU A 3 17.87 -22.86 1.69
C GLU A 3 17.27 -22.27 2.98
N ARG A 4 17.75 -22.70 4.16
CA ARG A 4 17.35 -22.13 5.46
C ARG A 4 17.73 -20.66 5.62
N GLU A 5 18.92 -20.28 5.14
CA GLU A 5 19.42 -18.90 5.21
C GLU A 5 18.56 -17.98 4.32
N LEU A 6 18.12 -18.48 3.16
CA LEU A 6 17.19 -17.78 2.28
C LEU A 6 15.81 -17.60 2.93
N GLU A 7 15.28 -18.65 3.56
CA GLU A 7 14.00 -18.58 4.28
C GLU A 7 14.02 -17.53 5.41
N GLU A 8 15.10 -17.51 6.20
CA GLU A 8 15.29 -16.51 7.26
C GLU A 8 15.39 -15.09 6.68
N ALA A 9 16.14 -14.91 5.59
CA ALA A 9 16.26 -13.62 4.91
C ALA A 9 14.91 -13.13 4.37
N VAL A 10 14.11 -14.01 3.76
CA VAL A 10 12.76 -13.68 3.29
C VAL A 10 11.83 -13.32 4.44
N ARG A 11 11.91 -14.05 5.57
CA ARG A 11 11.11 -13.76 6.76
C ARG A 11 11.47 -12.40 7.36
N ALA A 12 12.76 -12.09 7.45
CA ALA A 12 13.25 -10.79 7.92
C ALA A 12 12.81 -9.65 7.01
N LEU A 13 12.86 -9.86 5.68
CA LEU A 13 12.38 -8.89 4.71
C LEU A 13 10.88 -8.60 4.88
N ARG A 14 10.04 -9.63 4.98
CA ARG A 14 8.59 -9.45 5.20
C ARG A 14 8.30 -8.68 6.48
N SER A 15 8.98 -9.01 7.58
CA SER A 15 8.84 -8.28 8.83
C SER A 15 9.30 -6.81 8.74
N ALA A 16 10.28 -6.51 7.88
CA ALA A 16 10.65 -5.13 7.60
C ALA A 16 9.57 -4.42 6.77
N GLU A 17 9.01 -5.08 5.76
CA GLU A 17 7.90 -4.53 4.96
C GLU A 17 6.66 -4.23 5.82
N ASP A 18 6.32 -5.10 6.77
CA ASP A 18 5.20 -4.89 7.70
C ASP A 18 5.42 -3.64 8.56
N ARG A 19 6.63 -3.44 9.09
CA ARG A 19 6.97 -2.24 9.87
C ARG A 19 6.89 -0.97 9.03
N VAL A 20 7.31 -1.02 7.77
CA VAL A 20 7.17 0.11 6.83
C VAL A 20 5.70 0.38 6.53
N ALA A 21 4.88 -0.67 6.37
CA ALA A 21 3.44 -0.53 6.15
C ALA A 21 2.74 0.16 7.32
N ASP A 22 3.09 -0.19 8.57
CA ASP A 22 2.55 0.46 9.76
C ASP A 22 2.98 1.93 9.87
N ALA A 23 4.25 2.21 9.60
CA ALA A 23 4.76 3.59 9.56
C ALA A 23 4.05 4.43 8.48
N LEU A 24 3.78 3.84 7.30
CA LEU A 24 3.05 4.51 6.22
C LEU A 24 1.61 4.83 6.62
N ARG A 25 0.92 3.93 7.34
CA ARG A 25 -0.45 4.17 7.82
C ARG A 25 -0.48 5.38 8.75
N ALA A 26 0.45 5.46 9.70
CA ALA A 26 0.57 6.61 10.59
C ALA A 26 0.96 7.90 9.84
N TYR A 27 1.94 7.83 8.94
CA TYR A 27 2.40 8.99 8.16
C TYR A 27 1.31 9.58 7.24
N LEU A 28 0.44 8.72 6.71
CA LEU A 28 -0.67 9.06 5.81
C LEU A 28 -2.01 9.22 6.53
N GLU A 29 -2.03 9.10 7.86
CA GLU A 29 -3.20 9.38 8.66
C GLU A 29 -3.69 10.81 8.41
N ARG A 30 -5.01 11.01 8.53
CA ARG A 30 -5.63 12.31 8.28
C ARG A 30 -5.05 13.34 9.23
N ASP A 31 -4.91 14.57 8.75
CA ASP A 31 -4.49 15.67 9.59
C ASP A 31 -5.48 15.83 10.78
N PRO A 32 -5.01 15.75 12.04
CA PRO A 32 -5.90 15.71 13.20
C PRO A 32 -6.65 17.03 13.44
N LEU A 33 -6.19 18.14 12.84
CA LEU A 33 -6.82 19.46 12.98
C LEU A 33 -7.91 19.67 11.92
N THR A 34 -7.73 19.14 10.71
CA THR A 34 -8.61 19.41 9.56
C THR A 34 -9.39 18.18 9.09
N GLY A 35 -9.04 16.98 9.53
CA GLY A 35 -9.63 15.70 9.12
C GLY A 35 -9.42 15.36 7.63
N ARG A 36 -8.60 16.14 6.91
CA ARG A 36 -8.37 16.00 5.47
C ARG A 36 -7.26 14.99 5.18
N PRO A 37 -7.39 14.19 4.10
CA PRO A 37 -6.30 13.32 3.67
C PRO A 37 -5.13 14.16 3.15
N VAL A 38 -3.91 13.86 3.61
CA VAL A 38 -2.71 14.58 3.17
C VAL A 38 -2.24 14.01 1.83
N TYR A 39 -3.00 14.24 0.75
CA TYR A 39 -2.74 13.66 -0.57
C TYR A 39 -1.32 13.94 -1.11
N GLY A 40 -0.69 15.07 -0.71
CA GLY A 40 0.69 15.41 -1.05
C GLY A 40 1.76 14.49 -0.44
N ARG A 41 1.42 13.71 0.60
CA ARG A 41 2.37 12.77 1.24
C ARG A 41 2.49 11.44 0.49
N ILE A 42 1.51 11.08 -0.35
CA ILE A 42 1.50 9.79 -1.07
C ILE A 42 2.65 9.70 -2.07
N GLY A 43 2.85 10.74 -2.89
CA GLY A 43 3.96 10.79 -3.85
C GLY A 43 5.32 10.72 -3.15
N ARG A 44 5.46 11.43 -2.02
CA ARG A 44 6.69 11.39 -1.20
C ARG A 44 6.91 10.01 -0.56
N ALA A 45 5.86 9.37 -0.05
CA ALA A 45 5.94 8.01 0.47
C ALA A 45 6.35 7.00 -0.61
N ALA A 46 5.86 7.15 -1.83
CA ALA A 46 6.26 6.31 -2.96
C ALA A 46 7.75 6.48 -3.32
N GLN A 47 8.28 7.70 -3.26
CA GLN A 47 9.69 7.99 -3.48
C GLN A 47 10.59 7.39 -2.40
N ILE A 48 10.21 7.54 -1.12
CA ILE A 48 11.00 7.03 0.02
C ILE A 48 11.07 5.49 0.02
N THR A 49 9.95 4.84 -0.29
CA THR A 49 9.84 3.38 -0.21
C THR A 49 10.19 2.65 -1.51
N GLY A 50 10.15 3.34 -2.65
CA GLY A 50 10.28 2.73 -3.98
C GLY A 50 9.06 1.88 -4.40
N TRP A 51 7.97 1.90 -3.64
CA TRP A 51 6.81 1.01 -3.84
C TRP A 51 5.85 1.44 -4.96
N GLY A 52 5.98 2.68 -5.43
CA GLY A 52 5.01 3.31 -6.33
C GLY A 52 3.74 3.77 -5.59
N GLU A 53 3.11 4.83 -6.09
CA GLU A 53 1.98 5.48 -5.40
C GLU A 53 0.80 4.54 -5.15
N GLN A 54 0.57 3.59 -6.06
CA GLN A 54 -0.57 2.69 -5.96
C GLN A 54 -0.42 1.71 -4.79
N ARG A 55 0.76 1.10 -4.63
CA ARG A 55 1.04 0.19 -3.50
C ARG A 55 0.94 0.95 -2.18
N VAL A 56 1.44 2.19 -2.13
CA VAL A 56 1.31 3.08 -0.97
C VAL A 56 -0.16 3.33 -0.61
N LYS A 57 -0.99 3.68 -1.60
CA LYS A 57 -2.43 3.92 -1.41
C LYS A 57 -3.17 2.68 -0.87
N GLU A 58 -2.89 1.51 -1.42
CA GLU A 58 -3.51 0.25 -0.99
C GLU A 58 -3.06 -0.17 0.42
N THR A 59 -1.81 0.13 0.78
CA THR A 59 -1.25 -0.16 2.12
C THR A 59 -1.87 0.73 3.21
N ALA A 60 -2.06 2.02 2.90
CA ALA A 60 -2.62 3.00 3.83
C ALA A 60 -4.15 2.98 3.89
N ILE A 61 -4.81 2.54 2.83
CA ILE A 61 -6.28 2.47 2.72
C ILE A 61 -6.67 1.05 2.29
N PRO A 62 -6.79 0.10 3.24
CA PRO A 62 -7.03 -1.32 2.92
C PRO A 62 -8.27 -1.54 2.03
N GLY A 63 -9.34 -0.78 2.25
CA GLY A 63 -10.57 -0.85 1.44
C GLY A 63 -10.43 -0.32 0.00
N LEU A 64 -9.34 0.37 -0.34
CA LEU A 64 -9.13 0.90 -1.69
C LEU A 64 -8.82 -0.22 -2.70
N ALA A 65 -8.06 -1.23 -2.29
CA ALA A 65 -7.74 -2.39 -3.13
C ALA A 65 -9.01 -3.15 -3.53
N GLU A 66 -9.91 -3.36 -2.56
CA GLU A 66 -11.18 -4.04 -2.76
C GLU A 66 -12.14 -3.25 -3.66
N ARG A 67 -12.29 -1.94 -3.41
CA ARG A 67 -13.06 -1.06 -4.31
C ARG A 67 -12.51 -1.04 -5.73
N ARG A 68 -11.19 -1.18 -5.92
CA ARG A 68 -10.58 -1.26 -7.26
C ARG A 68 -10.88 -2.59 -7.93
N ARG A 69 -10.80 -3.73 -7.22
CA ARG A 69 -11.19 -5.04 -7.75
C ARG A 69 -12.65 -5.02 -8.19
N ALA A 70 -13.54 -4.50 -7.34
CA ALA A 70 -14.95 -4.32 -7.67
C ALA A 70 -15.17 -3.41 -8.89
N LYS A 71 -14.43 -2.30 -9.01
CA LYS A 71 -14.52 -1.39 -10.17
C LYS A 71 -14.01 -2.03 -11.48
N ARG A 72 -12.99 -2.89 -11.41
CA ARG A 72 -12.50 -3.64 -12.60
C ARG A 72 -13.51 -4.69 -13.04
N ALA A 73 -14.02 -5.50 -12.09
CA ALA A 73 -15.07 -6.48 -12.36
C ALA A 73 -16.33 -5.83 -12.96
N GLY A 74 -16.74 -4.67 -12.44
CA GLY A 74 -17.88 -3.91 -12.99
C GLY A 74 -17.61 -3.27 -14.36
N LYS A 75 -16.35 -2.97 -14.71
CA LYS A 75 -15.97 -2.43 -16.02
C LYS A 75 -15.85 -3.52 -17.09
N GLU A 76 -15.42 -4.72 -16.69
CA GLU A 76 -15.40 -5.91 -17.55
C GLU A 76 -16.81 -6.42 -17.86
N ALA A 77 -17.75 -6.29 -16.92
CA ALA A 77 -19.15 -6.65 -17.13
C ALA A 77 -19.95 -5.68 -18.04
N GLY A 78 -19.46 -4.44 -18.25
CA GLY A 78 -20.16 -3.41 -19.03
C GLY A 78 -19.55 -3.09 -20.40
N HIS A 79 -18.58 -3.87 -20.87
CA HIS A 79 -17.95 -3.70 -22.20
C HIS A 79 -18.08 -4.97 -23.07
N GLY A 80 -19.10 -5.78 -22.77
CA GLY A 80 -19.50 -6.99 -23.49
C GLY A 80 -20.97 -6.95 -23.87
N GLU A 81 -21.47 -5.79 -24.28
CA GLU A 81 -22.75 -5.60 -24.98
C GLU A 81 -22.51 -4.87 -26.30
#